data_AF-E2BXA9-F1
#
_entry.id   AF-E2BXA9-F1
#
_cell.length_a   1.000
_cell.length_b   1.000
_cell.length_c   1.000
_cell.angle_alpha   90.00
_cell.angle_beta   90.00
_cell.angle_gamma   90.00
#
_symmetry.space_group_name_H-M   'P 1'
#
loop_
_entity.id
_entity.type
_entity.pdbx_description
1 polymer ?
#
loop_
_entity_poly.entity_id
_entity_poly.type
_entity_poly.pdbx_seq_one_letter_code
_entity_poly.pdbx_strand_id
1 'polypeptide(L)'
;WMTPAIACKTTPRYEKPPYSYIALIAMAINSTPKRRLTLSGIYRFIMDRFPYYRENRQGWQNSIRHNLSLNDCFVKMPRDKTGADNDEEDGRGGSIGKGSYWTLDPSASEMFEHGNYRRRRTRRQQ
;
A
#
# COMPACT_ATOMS: atom_id res chain seq x y z
N TRP A 1 -38.20 13.20 32.47
CA TRP A 1 -37.25 12.20 31.96
C TRP A 1 -36.47 12.85 30.82
N MET A 2 -35.36 13.51 31.13
CA MET A 2 -34.45 14.03 30.12
C MET A 2 -33.48 12.91 29.76
N THR A 3 -33.47 12.50 28.50
CA THR A 3 -32.47 11.58 27.94
C THR A 3 -31.09 12.24 28.03
N PRO A 4 -30.04 11.56 28.54
CA PRO A 4 -28.71 12.11 28.46
C PRO A 4 -28.29 12.11 26.99
N ALA A 5 -27.85 13.28 26.50
CA ALA A 5 -27.21 13.40 25.21
C ALA A 5 -26.02 12.43 25.19
N ILE A 6 -26.10 11.41 24.34
CA ILE A 6 -24.95 10.56 24.03
C ILE A 6 -23.91 11.51 23.44
N ALA A 7 -22.89 11.82 24.24
CA ALA A 7 -21.71 12.52 23.75
C ALA A 7 -21.14 11.65 22.64
N CYS A 8 -21.42 12.03 21.38
CA CYS A 8 -20.79 11.46 20.22
C CYS A 8 -19.29 11.63 20.41
N LYS A 9 -18.61 10.56 20.82
CA LYS A 9 -17.16 10.50 20.89
C LYS A 9 -16.67 10.81 19.47
N THR A 10 -16.23 12.03 19.24
CA THR A 10 -15.59 12.43 17.99
C THR A 10 -14.31 11.63 17.89
N THR A 11 -14.35 10.52 17.16
CA THR A 11 -13.13 9.80 16.81
C THR A 11 -12.21 10.79 16.11
N PRO A 12 -10.93 10.91 16.55
CA PRO A 12 -10.01 11.82 15.90
C PRO A 12 -9.91 11.41 14.43
N ARG A 13 -10.33 12.31 13.53
CA ARG A 13 -10.29 12.07 12.09
C ARG A 13 -8.83 11.99 11.68
N TYR A 14 -8.39 10.82 11.26
CA TYR A 14 -7.05 10.67 10.69
C TYR A 14 -6.92 11.53 9.43
N GLU A 15 -5.79 12.20 9.27
CA GLU A 15 -5.54 13.02 8.08
C GLU A 15 -4.97 12.19 6.94
N LYS A 16 -5.27 12.61 5.70
CA LYS A 16 -4.74 11.96 4.51
C LYS A 16 -3.22 12.19 4.42
N PRO A 17 -2.40 11.13 4.37
CA PRO A 17 -0.96 11.27 4.27
C PRO A 17 -0.53 12.03 2.99
N PRO A 18 0.57 12.80 3.03
CA PRO A 18 1.08 13.60 1.90
C PRO A 18 1.82 12.76 0.85
N TYR A 19 1.36 11.53 0.61
CA TYR A 19 1.94 10.58 -0.33
C TYR A 19 1.01 10.36 -1.52
N SER A 20 1.57 10.00 -2.68
CA SER A 20 0.79 9.47 -3.81
C SER A 20 0.54 7.97 -3.61
N TYR A 21 -0.40 7.39 -4.36
CA TYR A 21 -0.58 5.93 -4.35
C TYR A 21 0.68 5.19 -4.82
N ILE A 22 1.40 5.74 -5.81
CA ILE A 22 2.70 5.22 -6.26
C ILE A 22 3.69 5.18 -5.08
N ALA A 23 3.82 6.27 -4.33
CA ALA A 23 4.71 6.32 -3.17
C ALA A 23 4.28 5.34 -2.06
N LEU A 24 2.97 5.17 -1.82
CA LEU A 24 2.46 4.20 -0.85
C LEU A 24 2.80 2.76 -1.23
N ILE A 25 2.66 2.41 -2.52
CA ILE A 25 3.01 1.08 -3.03
C ILE A 25 4.52 0.86 -2.94
N ALA A 26 5.34 1.83 -3.37
CA ALA A 26 6.79 1.73 -3.31
C ALA A 26 7.28 1.53 -1.86
N MET A 27 6.73 2.29 -0.90
CA MET A 27 7.05 2.10 0.53
C MET A 27 6.69 0.70 1.03
N ALA A 28 5.58 0.12 0.57
CA ALA A 28 5.15 -1.22 0.97
C ALA A 28 6.07 -2.31 0.40
N ILE A 29 6.47 -2.18 -0.87
CA ILE A 29 7.38 -3.13 -1.50
C ILE A 29 8.76 -3.08 -0.84
N ASN A 30 9.29 -1.87 -0.62
CA ASN A 30 10.59 -1.64 0.00
C ASN A 30 10.66 -2.00 1.49
N SER A 31 9.52 -2.15 2.17
CA SER A 31 9.53 -2.61 3.57
C SER A 31 9.83 -4.09 3.71
N THR A 32 9.80 -4.86 2.62
CA THR A 32 10.13 -6.29 2.63
C THR A 32 11.58 -6.51 2.26
N PRO A 33 12.27 -7.49 2.88
CA PRO A 33 13.66 -7.81 2.53
C PRO A 33 13.80 -8.31 1.09
N LYS A 34 12.77 -9.00 0.58
CA LYS A 34 12.72 -9.54 -0.78
C LYS A 34 12.29 -8.52 -1.84
N ARG A 35 12.07 -7.25 -1.46
CA ARG A 35 11.57 -6.16 -2.32
C ARG A 35 10.36 -6.59 -3.18
N ARG A 36 9.48 -7.41 -2.61
CA ARG A 36 8.30 -7.95 -3.29
C ARG A 36 7.14 -8.09 -2.33
N LEU A 37 5.94 -7.72 -2.76
CA LEU A 37 4.76 -7.79 -1.90
C LEU A 37 3.52 -8.19 -2.72
N THR A 38 2.60 -8.92 -2.11
CA THR A 38 1.30 -9.24 -2.75
C THR A 38 0.35 -8.05 -2.66
N LEU A 39 -0.69 -8.03 -3.50
CA LEU A 39 -1.74 -7.01 -3.41
C LEU A 39 -2.38 -6.92 -2.01
N SER A 40 -2.64 -8.08 -1.40
CA SER A 40 -3.16 -8.16 -0.03
C SER A 40 -2.17 -7.56 0.98
N GLY A 41 -0.87 -7.88 0.82
CA GLY A 41 0.19 -7.30 1.65
C GLY A 41 0.27 -5.78 1.54
N ILE A 42 0.12 -5.22 0.33
CA ILE A 42 0.09 -3.76 0.11
C ILE A 42 -1.07 -3.13 0.88
N TYR A 43 -2.26 -3.75 0.85
CA TYR A 43 -3.42 -3.26 1.60
C TYR A 43 -3.16 -3.25 3.10
N ARG A 44 -2.60 -4.34 3.63
CA ARG A 44 -2.26 -4.48 5.05
C ARG A 44 -1.26 -3.42 5.48
N PHE A 45 -0.15 -3.29 4.75
CA PHE A 45 0.89 -2.29 5.04
C PHE A 45 0.33 -0.87 5.12
N ILE A 46 -0.51 -0.47 4.15
CA ILE A 46 -1.10 0.87 4.11
C ILE A 46 -2.04 1.10 5.30
N MET A 47 -2.89 0.13 5.65
CA MET A 47 -3.82 0.25 6.78
C MET A 47 -3.11 0.24 8.15
N ASP A 48 -2.00 -0.48 8.26
CA ASP A 48 -1.21 -0.57 9.48
C ASP A 48 -0.45 0.74 9.71
N ARG A 49 0.19 1.28 8.66
CA ARG A 49 1.01 2.49 8.75
C ARG A 49 0.21 3.79 8.72
N PHE A 50 -0.92 3.81 8.01
CA PHE A 50 -1.73 5.00 7.79
C PHE A 50 -3.20 4.72 8.12
N PRO A 51 -3.62 4.94 9.39
CA PRO A 51 -4.97 4.64 9.85
C PRO A 51 -6.09 5.32 9.05
N TYR A 52 -5.80 6.44 8.36
CA TYR A 52 -6.70 7.09 7.39
C TYR A 52 -7.32 6.12 6.37
N TYR A 53 -6.58 5.09 5.95
CA TYR A 53 -7.03 4.13 4.93
C TYR A 53 -7.77 2.92 5.50
N ARG A 54 -8.03 2.85 6.82
CA ARG A 54 -8.80 1.74 7.42
C ARG A 54 -10.28 1.79 7.02
N GLU A 55 -10.77 3.00 6.78
CA GLU A 55 -12.11 3.30 6.30
C GLU A 55 -12.15 3.40 4.76
N ASN A 56 -13.36 3.37 4.19
CA ASN A 56 -13.62 3.51 2.75
C ASN A 56 -12.71 2.63 1.84
N ARG A 57 -12.55 1.36 2.22
CA ARG A 57 -11.59 0.42 1.60
C ARG A 57 -11.75 0.29 0.09
N GLN A 58 -12.99 0.22 -0.40
CA GLN A 58 -13.26 -0.02 -1.82
C GLN A 58 -12.67 1.08 -2.72
N GLY A 59 -12.79 2.36 -2.31
CA GLY A 59 -12.34 3.50 -3.10
C GLY A 59 -10.83 3.50 -3.33
N TRP A 60 -10.05 3.52 -2.25
CA TRP A 60 -8.60 3.61 -2.37
C TRP A 60 -7.97 2.29 -2.86
N GLN A 61 -8.54 1.13 -2.53
CA GLN A 61 -8.04 -0.15 -3.06
C GLN A 61 -8.19 -0.23 -4.58
N ASN A 62 -9.25 0.38 -5.14
CA ASN A 62 -9.39 0.49 -6.58
C ASN A 62 -8.28 1.36 -7.19
N SER A 63 -7.97 2.50 -6.56
CA SER A 63 -6.84 3.33 -6.99
C SER A 63 -5.51 2.59 -6.90
N ILE A 64 -5.29 1.75 -5.88
CA ILE A 64 -4.07 0.93 -5.77
C ILE A 64 -3.97 -0.06 -6.93
N ARG A 65 -5.04 -0.83 -7.21
CA ARG A 65 -5.05 -1.80 -8.33
C ARG A 65 -4.80 -1.11 -9.67
N HIS A 66 -5.43 0.04 -9.89
CA HIS A 66 -5.23 0.84 -11.08
C HIS A 66 -3.77 1.31 -11.22
N ASN A 67 -3.15 1.81 -10.14
CA ASN A 67 -1.76 2.29 -10.19
C ASN A 67 -0.75 1.18 -10.46
N LEU A 68 -0.98 -0.02 -9.91
CA LEU A 68 -0.12 -1.19 -10.14
C LEU A 68 -0.09 -1.60 -11.62
N SER A 69 -1.23 -1.50 -12.31
CA SER A 69 -1.29 -1.84 -13.75
C SER A 69 -0.96 -0.67 -14.68
N LEU A 70 -1.12 0.58 -14.22
CA LEU A 70 -0.92 1.76 -15.06
C LEU A 70 0.55 2.20 -15.13
N ASN A 71 1.33 2.03 -14.05
CA ASN A 71 2.69 2.56 -13.99
C ASN A 71 3.71 1.44 -14.18
N ASP A 72 4.61 1.61 -15.14
CA ASP A 72 5.72 0.68 -15.44
C ASP A 72 6.71 0.51 -14.28
N CYS A 73 6.64 1.39 -13.28
CA CYS A 73 7.40 1.25 -12.03
C CYS A 73 7.04 -0.03 -11.27
N PHE A 74 5.88 -0.63 -11.52
CA PHE A 74 5.42 -1.83 -10.82
C PHE A 74 5.32 -3.02 -11.76
N VAL A 75 6.10 -4.04 -11.46
CA VAL A 75 6.20 -5.24 -12.29
C VAL A 75 5.55 -6.42 -11.57
N LYS A 76 4.72 -7.15 -12.31
CA LYS A 76 4.03 -8.34 -11.81
C LYS A 76 4.94 -9.56 -11.95
N MET A 77 5.32 -10.16 -10.82
CA MET A 77 6.11 -11.38 -10.80
C MET A 77 5.23 -12.63 -10.66
N PRO A 78 5.47 -13.68 -11.48
CA PRO A 78 4.82 -14.97 -11.28
C PRO A 78 5.22 -15.56 -9.92
N ARG A 79 4.30 -16.28 -9.29
CA ARG A 79 4.59 -17.10 -8.11
C ARG A 79 4.94 -18.50 -8.58
N ASP A 80 5.88 -19.14 -7.88
CA ASP A 80 6.15 -20.53 -8.20
C ASP A 80 4.93 -21.38 -7.83
N LYS A 81 4.47 -22.20 -8.78
CA LYS A 81 3.22 -22.98 -8.65
C LYS A 81 3.39 -24.15 -7.66
N THR A 82 4.63 -24.46 -7.33
CA THR A 82 5.04 -25.63 -6.55
C THR A 82 4.91 -25.46 -5.04
N GLY A 83 4.46 -24.29 -4.55
CA GLY A 83 4.28 -24.06 -3.11
C GLY A 83 5.59 -24.00 -2.30
N ALA A 84 6.75 -24.02 -2.97
CA ALA A 84 8.06 -23.89 -2.34
C ALA A 84 8.32 -22.47 -1.80
N ASP A 85 7.59 -21.47 -2.30
CA ASP A 85 7.42 -20.17 -1.67
C ASP A 85 6.46 -20.28 -0.45
N ASN A 86 6.68 -21.24 0.44
CA ASN A 86 6.29 -21.08 1.83
C ASN A 86 7.21 -19.99 2.38
N ASP A 87 6.91 -18.73 2.06
CA ASP A 87 7.37 -17.58 2.83
C ASP A 87 6.72 -17.70 4.23
N GLU A 88 7.15 -18.70 4.99
CA GLU A 88 6.79 -19.03 6.38
C GLU A 88 7.19 -17.90 7.35
N GLU A 89 8.06 -16.99 6.90
CA GLU A 89 8.53 -15.84 7.68
C GLU A 89 7.40 -14.85 8.01
N ASP A 90 6.40 -14.69 7.13
CA ASP A 90 5.23 -13.85 7.42
C ASP A 90 4.16 -14.72 8.12
N GLY A 91 4.51 -15.27 9.29
CA GLY A 91 3.66 -16.10 10.18
C GLY A 91 2.39 -15.41 10.70
N ARG A 92 1.95 -14.32 10.06
CA ARG A 92 0.63 -13.71 10.24
C ARG A 92 -0.32 -14.27 9.19
N GLY A 93 -0.92 -15.40 9.55
CA GLY A 93 -1.80 -16.21 8.72
C GLY A 93 -2.88 -15.44 7.96
N GLY A 94 -3.24 -16.03 6.81
CA GLY A 94 -4.54 -15.83 6.17
C GLY A 94 -4.53 -15.36 4.72
N SER A 95 -3.60 -15.76 3.85
CA SER A 95 -3.74 -15.59 2.38
C SER A 95 -2.80 -16.49 1.56
N ILE A 96 -2.37 -17.64 2.09
CA ILE A 96 -1.47 -18.59 1.43
C ILE A 96 -2.09 -19.00 0.09
N GLY A 97 -1.64 -18.41 -1.02
CA GLY A 97 -2.05 -18.83 -2.36
C GLY A 97 -2.67 -17.78 -3.29
N LYS A 98 -3.14 -16.62 -2.82
CA LYS A 98 -3.91 -15.72 -3.70
C LYS A 98 -3.12 -14.52 -4.24
N GLY A 99 -2.93 -14.51 -5.56
CA GLY A 99 -2.42 -13.37 -6.32
C GLY A 99 -0.92 -13.42 -6.62
N SER A 100 -0.46 -12.58 -7.55
CA SER A 100 0.95 -12.45 -7.94
C SER A 100 1.71 -11.54 -6.97
N TYR A 101 3.04 -11.66 -6.95
CA TYR A 101 3.89 -10.66 -6.31
C TYR A 101 4.01 -9.42 -7.20
N TRP A 102 4.16 -8.27 -6.56
CA TRP A 102 4.49 -7.01 -7.20
C TRP A 102 5.86 -6.56 -6.69
N THR A 103 6.71 -6.14 -7.62
CA THR A 103 8.04 -5.57 -7.35
C THR A 103 8.15 -4.20 -7.98
N LEU A 104 9.13 -3.42 -7.53
CA LEU A 104 9.58 -2.24 -8.25
C LEU A 104 10.46 -2.65 -9.44
N ASP A 105 10.30 -1.93 -10.54
CA ASP A 105 11.27 -2.00 -11.63
C ASP A 105 12.63 -1.47 -11.15
N PRO A 106 13.76 -2.11 -11.49
CA PRO A 106 15.09 -1.63 -11.09
C PRO A 106 15.35 -0.16 -11.46
N SER A 107 14.86 0.31 -12.61
CA SER A 107 15.00 1.71 -13.04
C SER A 107 14.18 2.67 -12.18
N ALA A 108 13.07 2.20 -11.61
CA ALA A 108 12.22 2.98 -10.72
C ALA A 108 12.65 2.90 -9.26
N SER A 109 13.41 1.87 -8.88
CA SER A 109 13.91 1.68 -7.51
C SER A 109 14.70 2.90 -7.03
N GLU A 110 15.57 3.45 -7.87
CA GLU A 110 16.44 4.59 -7.53
C GLU A 110 15.63 5.88 -7.29
N MET A 111 14.48 6.05 -7.96
CA MET A 111 13.61 7.23 -7.79
C MET A 111 13.02 7.34 -6.37
N PHE A 112 12.87 6.20 -5.70
CA PHE A 112 12.27 6.09 -4.37
C PHE A 112 13.32 5.79 -3.28
N GLU A 113 14.58 5.63 -3.66
CA GLU A 113 15.70 5.47 -2.75
C GLU A 113 15.98 6.81 -2.03
N HIS A 114 16.53 6.76 -0.82
CA HIS A 114 16.82 7.94 0.01
C HIS A 114 15.61 8.78 0.50
N GLY A 115 14.38 8.24 0.48
CA GLY A 115 13.25 8.88 1.15
C GLY A 115 12.44 9.88 0.30
N ASN A 116 12.68 9.93 -1.01
CA ASN A 116 11.95 10.82 -1.93
C ASN A 116 10.53 10.33 -2.27
N TYR A 117 9.69 10.16 -1.24
CA TYR A 117 8.30 9.69 -1.39
C TYR A 117 7.29 10.84 -1.48
N ARG A 118 7.73 12.09 -1.25
CA ARG A 118 6.85 13.26 -1.25
C ARG A 118 6.46 13.59 -2.69
N ARG A 119 5.18 13.91 -2.90
CA ARG A 119 4.70 14.37 -4.21
C ARG A 119 5.51 15.60 -4.67
N ARG A 120 6.23 15.48 -5.79
CA ARG A 120 6.80 16.64 -6.49
C ARG A 120 5.64 17.52 -6.92
N ARG A 121 5.57 18.75 -6.41
CA ARG A 121 4.59 19.73 -6.90
C ARG A 121 4.97 20.07 -8.35
N THR A 122 4.11 19.74 -9.30
CA THR A 122 4.25 20.27 -10.67
C THR A 122 4.13 21.79 -10.57
N ARG A 123 5.23 22.52 -10.82
CA ARG A 123 5.17 23.95 -11.13
C ARG A 123 4.39 24.05 -12.44
N ARG A 124 3.14 24.53 -12.38
CA ARG A 124 2.49 25.02 -13.59
C ARG A 124 3.37 26.17 -14.08
N GLN A 125 4.06 25.99 -15.20
CA GLN A 125 4.71 27.10 -15.89
C GLN A 125 3.58 28.07 -16.28
N GLN A 126 3.67 29.30 -15.78
CA GLN A 126 2.93 30.44 -16.32
C GLN A 126 3.67 30.93 -17.55
#